data_AF-A0A1Q5GAZ5-F1
#
_entry.id   AF-A0A1Q5GAZ5-F1
#
_cell.length_a   1.000
_cell.length_b   1.000
_cell.length_c   1.000
_cell.angle_alpha   90.00
_cell.angle_beta   90.00
_cell.angle_gamma   90.00
#
_symmetry.space_group_name_H-M   'P 1'
#
loop_
_entity.id
_entity.type
_entity.pdbx_description
1 polymer ?
#
loop_
_entity_poly.entity_id
_entity_poly.type
_entity_poly.pdbx_seq_one_letter_code
_entity_poly.pdbx_strand_id
1 'polypeptide(L)'
;MTPQQRTRLAAALATAGALSMTLLGPATHAGADPVRPDCPRGLACDWVPAAHEQTGDPADKETYGNYDTSDRPRTNKIRFIVLHDTEEDFDTTLKIFQNPLRQASAHYVVRSSDGHVTQMVKNKDVAWQAGNWYVNSHSIGIEQEGVAVDGAKWYTPEMYRSTAKLVRHLAAEYGIPLDRQHIIGHDGVPPTTASGTRNMHWDPGPYWDWNRFMALLGRPTVPTAPARGELVTISPDFKKNKQAFRDCEKGVDLPVQGSSAVPLHTAPSADAPLFSDPGLHPDGSPGTNCAADWGSKISATQRAVVADRVPGWTAIWWYGQKAWLRTPAHTRTTTPTAGYVVRPKKGRAEVPVLGVAYPEKSEYPADFADQRVGAPLGYTIKAGQSYPGGGEAPTGYFHAPTIDASYPYDHTYFRGGERYVTVQIGHRIAFVKASDVDIVRAR
;
A
#
# COMPACT_ATOMS: atom_id res chain seq x y z
N MET A 1 12.71 16.03 -17.09
CA MET A 1 12.73 14.54 -16.98
C MET A 1 11.40 14.04 -17.54
N THR A 2 11.43 13.13 -18.52
CA THR A 2 10.24 12.76 -19.31
C THR A 2 9.28 11.85 -18.52
N PRO A 3 8.02 11.65 -18.96
CA PRO A 3 7.00 10.91 -18.22
C PRO A 3 7.32 9.41 -18.11
N GLN A 4 8.30 8.93 -18.89
CA GLN A 4 8.85 7.57 -18.79
C GLN A 4 9.77 7.37 -17.57
N GLN A 5 10.24 8.46 -16.92
CA GLN A 5 11.14 8.38 -15.76
C GLN A 5 10.41 8.40 -14.41
N ARG A 6 9.09 8.68 -14.38
CA ARG A 6 8.26 8.65 -13.16
C ARG A 6 8.02 7.23 -12.59
N THR A 7 8.63 6.20 -13.18
CA THR A 7 8.61 4.81 -12.72
C THR A 7 9.95 4.33 -12.12
N ARG A 8 10.94 5.22 -11.98
CA ARG A 8 12.23 4.89 -11.35
C ARG A 8 12.75 6.10 -10.58
N LEU A 9 12.57 6.10 -9.26
CA LEU A 9 13.61 6.41 -8.26
C LEU A 9 12.96 6.37 -6.86
N ALA A 10 13.25 5.32 -6.11
CA ALA A 10 13.34 5.37 -4.66
C ALA A 10 14.51 4.45 -4.30
N ALA A 11 15.69 5.03 -4.20
CA ALA A 11 16.88 4.38 -3.67
C ALA A 11 17.62 5.43 -2.84
N ALA A 12 17.75 5.14 -1.56
CA ALA A 12 18.36 5.98 -0.55
C ALA A 12 19.83 6.30 -0.83
N LEU A 13 20.29 7.45 -0.32
CA LEU A 13 21.69 7.67 0.01
C LEU A 13 21.77 8.49 1.30
N ALA A 14 22.17 7.81 2.36
CA ALA A 14 22.68 8.42 3.58
C ALA A 14 24.09 8.95 3.34
N THR A 15 24.38 10.20 3.72
CA THR A 15 25.44 10.61 4.69
C THR A 15 25.84 12.09 4.59
N ALA A 16 26.08 12.64 5.79
CA ALA A 16 27.01 13.69 6.20
C ALA A 16 26.72 15.17 5.85
N GLY A 17 26.58 15.98 6.91
CA GLY A 17 26.24 17.39 6.85
C GLY A 17 27.38 18.34 6.45
N ALA A 18 26.99 19.58 6.15
CA ALA A 18 27.69 20.79 6.58
C ALA A 18 26.67 21.94 6.61
N LEU A 19 26.59 22.65 7.75
CA LEU A 19 25.76 23.83 7.92
C LEU A 19 26.23 24.96 6.97
N SER A 20 25.27 25.65 6.36
CA SER A 20 25.42 27.07 6.01
C SER A 20 24.10 27.76 6.31
N MET A 21 24.12 28.60 7.36
CA MET A 21 23.03 29.50 7.71
C MET A 21 23.03 30.66 6.71
N THR A 22 22.02 30.71 5.85
CA THR A 22 21.63 31.92 5.14
C THR A 22 20.27 32.35 5.66
N LEU A 23 20.25 33.45 6.41
CA LEU A 23 19.04 34.12 6.88
C LEU A 23 18.30 34.72 5.67
N LEU A 24 17.21 34.08 5.26
CA LEU A 24 16.22 34.67 4.36
C LEU A 24 14.99 35.06 5.19
N GLY A 25 14.70 36.36 5.20
CA GLY A 25 13.54 36.95 5.89
C GLY A 25 12.22 36.48 5.27
N PRO A 26 11.09 36.69 5.98
CA PRO A 26 9.81 36.13 5.59
C PRO A 26 9.28 36.80 4.33
N ALA A 27 9.21 36.05 3.23
CA ALA A 27 8.41 36.42 2.07
C ALA A 27 6.94 36.22 2.42
N THR A 28 6.27 37.30 2.79
CA THR A 28 4.81 37.38 2.95
C THR A 28 4.14 37.11 1.61
N HIS A 29 3.62 35.90 1.42
CA HIS A 29 2.70 35.61 0.32
C HIS A 29 1.31 36.15 0.67
N ALA A 30 0.84 37.08 -0.16
CA ALA A 30 -0.47 37.71 -0.04
C ALA A 30 -1.60 36.73 -0.38
N GLY A 31 -2.57 36.61 0.53
CA GLY A 31 -3.99 36.43 0.23
C GLY A 31 -4.42 35.17 -0.54
N ALA A 32 -4.32 34.01 0.08
CA ALA A 32 -5.26 32.92 -0.17
C ALA A 32 -6.15 32.78 1.07
N ASP A 33 -7.47 32.64 0.89
CA ASP A 33 -8.35 32.24 2.00
C ASP A 33 -7.75 31.01 2.69
N PRO A 34 -7.75 30.94 4.03
CA PRO A 34 -7.14 29.83 4.74
C PRO A 34 -7.81 28.52 4.28
N VAL A 35 -7.04 27.68 3.59
CA VAL A 35 -7.49 26.35 3.17
C VAL A 35 -7.81 25.59 4.44
N ARG A 36 -9.09 25.30 4.64
CA ARG A 36 -9.53 24.49 5.77
C ARG A 36 -9.14 23.03 5.48
N PRO A 37 -8.38 22.37 6.37
CA PRO A 37 -8.06 20.97 6.17
C PRO A 37 -9.32 20.10 6.28
N ASP A 38 -9.37 19.06 5.45
CA ASP A 38 -10.44 18.07 5.38
C ASP A 38 -10.24 16.99 6.44
N CYS A 39 -10.56 17.37 7.67
CA CYS A 39 -10.41 16.54 8.85
C CYS A 39 -11.73 16.46 9.63
N PRO A 40 -12.02 15.34 10.30
CA PRO A 40 -13.20 15.22 11.14
C PRO A 40 -13.17 16.21 12.31
N ARG A 41 -14.36 16.64 12.74
CA ARG A 41 -14.51 17.51 13.91
C ARG A 41 -13.84 16.88 15.15
N GLY A 42 -13.06 17.69 15.88
CA GLY A 42 -12.39 17.26 17.11
C GLY A 42 -11.10 16.45 16.90
N LEU A 43 -10.59 16.42 15.67
CA LEU A 43 -9.22 16.03 15.37
C LEU A 43 -8.35 17.30 15.31
N ALA A 44 -7.22 17.31 16.03
CA ALA A 44 -6.22 18.38 15.89
C ALA A 44 -5.62 18.27 14.49
N CYS A 45 -5.97 19.22 13.63
CA CYS A 45 -5.63 19.16 12.23
C CYS A 45 -5.42 20.55 11.64
N ASP A 46 -4.30 20.74 10.94
CA ASP A 46 -3.95 21.96 10.22
C ASP A 46 -3.64 21.68 8.74
N TRP A 47 -3.36 22.76 8.01
CA TRP A 47 -3.01 22.72 6.60
C TRP A 47 -1.61 23.32 6.40
N VAL A 48 -0.70 22.53 5.86
CA VAL A 48 0.65 22.97 5.45
C VAL A 48 0.89 22.39 4.06
N PRO A 49 0.81 23.19 2.98
CA PRO A 49 0.79 22.64 1.63
C PRO A 49 2.11 21.97 1.28
N ALA A 50 2.04 20.83 0.61
CA ALA A 50 3.16 20.30 -0.16
C ALA A 50 3.47 21.26 -1.33
N ALA A 51 4.72 21.28 -1.80
CA ALA A 51 5.08 22.09 -2.94
C ALA A 51 4.41 21.58 -4.23
N HIS A 52 4.07 22.53 -5.11
CA HIS A 52 3.59 22.30 -6.46
C HIS A 52 4.24 23.32 -7.40
N GLU A 53 5.45 23.01 -7.85
CA GLU A 53 6.29 23.97 -8.57
C GLU A 53 7.21 23.26 -9.57
N GLN A 54 7.51 23.93 -10.69
CA GLN A 54 8.49 23.48 -11.68
C GLN A 54 9.90 23.51 -11.07
N THR A 55 10.71 22.48 -11.33
CA THR A 55 12.05 22.33 -10.72
C THR A 55 13.20 22.39 -11.72
N GLY A 56 12.98 23.00 -12.88
CA GLY A 56 13.94 23.05 -13.98
C GLY A 56 13.69 24.20 -14.94
N ASP A 57 13.92 23.96 -16.22
CA ASP A 57 13.62 24.92 -17.28
C ASP A 57 12.13 25.33 -17.22
N PRO A 58 11.79 26.62 -17.11
CA PRO A 58 10.38 27.07 -17.10
C PRO A 58 9.57 26.65 -18.34
N ALA A 59 10.24 26.36 -19.47
CA ALA A 59 9.61 25.82 -20.67
C ALA A 59 9.29 24.32 -20.56
N ASP A 60 9.99 23.57 -19.73
CA ASP A 60 9.72 22.15 -19.45
C ASP A 60 8.59 22.03 -18.42
N LYS A 61 7.37 21.85 -18.92
CA LYS A 61 6.17 21.70 -18.08
C LYS A 61 6.06 20.33 -17.40
N GLU A 62 6.90 19.36 -17.76
CA GLU A 62 6.85 17.98 -17.24
C GLU A 62 7.73 17.79 -15.99
N THR A 63 8.64 18.72 -15.72
CA THR A 63 9.57 18.69 -14.58
C THR A 63 9.08 19.59 -13.43
N TYR A 64 8.34 18.99 -12.52
CA TYR A 64 7.80 19.62 -11.31
C TYR A 64 7.71 18.61 -10.16
N GLY A 65 7.36 19.10 -8.98
CA GLY A 65 6.96 18.29 -7.84
C GLY A 65 5.95 19.03 -6.98
N ASN A 66 5.18 18.38 -6.11
CA ASN A 66 5.27 17.00 -5.66
C ASN A 66 3.98 16.19 -5.83
N TYR A 67 2.99 16.72 -6.55
CA TYR A 67 1.68 16.08 -6.79
C TYR A 67 1.09 16.55 -8.12
N ASP A 68 0.01 15.92 -8.57
CA ASP A 68 -0.75 16.36 -9.75
C ASP A 68 -2.11 16.91 -9.37
N THR A 69 -2.54 17.98 -10.02
CA THR A 69 -3.89 18.51 -9.76
C THR A 69 -4.95 17.59 -10.36
N SER A 70 -6.11 17.49 -9.72
CA SER A 70 -7.24 16.74 -10.25
C SER A 70 -8.57 17.23 -9.64
N ASP A 71 -9.66 16.58 -10.03
CA ASP A 71 -11.02 16.84 -9.53
C ASP A 71 -11.64 15.54 -8.99
N ARG A 72 -10.87 14.79 -8.20
CA ARG A 72 -11.37 13.56 -7.55
C ARG A 72 -12.38 13.93 -6.45
N PRO A 73 -13.45 13.14 -6.25
CA PRO A 73 -13.75 11.89 -6.92
C PRO A 73 -14.60 12.02 -8.20
N ARG A 74 -14.81 13.24 -8.74
CA ARG A 74 -15.63 13.45 -9.96
C ARG A 74 -14.97 12.82 -11.20
N THR A 75 -13.65 12.97 -11.34
CA THR A 75 -12.87 12.35 -12.42
C THR A 75 -12.74 10.85 -12.20
N ASN A 76 -11.99 10.45 -11.18
CA ASN A 76 -11.75 9.06 -10.83
C ASN A 76 -11.97 8.81 -9.32
N LYS A 77 -12.38 7.59 -8.99
CA LYS A 77 -12.86 7.23 -7.65
C LYS A 77 -11.69 7.07 -6.69
N ILE A 78 -11.80 7.65 -5.50
CA ILE A 78 -10.92 7.30 -4.38
C ILE A 78 -11.43 5.97 -3.80
N ARG A 79 -10.55 4.98 -3.73
CA ARG A 79 -10.86 3.59 -3.38
C ARG A 79 -9.94 3.01 -2.33
N PHE A 80 -8.75 3.57 -2.18
CA PHE A 80 -7.76 3.08 -1.22
C PHE A 80 -7.35 4.18 -0.24
N ILE A 81 -6.98 3.75 0.95
CA ILE A 81 -6.16 4.55 1.86
C ILE A 81 -4.88 3.76 2.06
N VAL A 82 -3.74 4.39 1.75
CA VAL A 82 -2.41 3.80 1.92
C VAL A 82 -1.79 4.42 3.17
N LEU A 83 -1.38 3.55 4.09
CA LEU A 83 -0.66 3.91 5.30
C LEU A 83 0.82 3.69 5.09
N HIS A 84 1.60 4.68 5.52
CA HIS A 84 3.05 4.72 5.40
C HIS A 84 3.67 5.07 6.75
N ASP A 85 4.96 4.80 6.90
CA ASP A 85 5.79 5.61 7.79
C ASP A 85 6.78 6.47 7.00
N THR A 86 7.24 7.52 7.68
CA THR A 86 7.99 8.60 7.05
C THR A 86 9.48 8.31 6.90
N GLU A 87 10.01 7.35 7.66
CA GLU A 87 11.44 7.13 7.92
C GLU A 87 12.18 8.38 8.45
N GLU A 88 11.43 9.36 8.97
CA GLU A 88 11.88 10.69 9.39
C GLU A 88 11.02 11.23 10.54
N ASP A 89 11.48 12.30 11.21
CA ASP A 89 10.64 13.05 12.15
C ASP A 89 9.60 13.94 11.44
N PHE A 90 8.57 14.36 12.17
CA PHE A 90 7.43 15.11 11.65
C PHE A 90 7.81 16.39 10.90
N ASP A 91 8.68 17.23 11.49
CA ASP A 91 9.06 18.51 10.89
C ASP A 91 9.92 18.31 9.64
N THR A 92 10.79 17.30 9.66
CA THR A 92 11.59 16.88 8.51
C THR A 92 10.69 16.37 7.38
N THR A 93 9.67 15.56 7.68
CA THR A 93 8.67 15.12 6.69
C THR A 93 7.99 16.31 6.01
N LEU A 94 7.51 17.30 6.77
CA LEU A 94 6.86 18.47 6.19
C LEU A 94 7.81 19.23 5.24
N LYS A 95 9.07 19.44 5.64
CA LYS A 95 10.09 20.10 4.81
C LYS A 95 10.39 19.32 3.53
N ILE A 96 10.42 17.99 3.59
CA ILE A 96 10.61 17.14 2.42
C ILE A 96 9.47 17.37 1.42
N PHE A 97 8.21 17.32 1.88
CA PHE A 97 7.07 17.52 1.00
C PHE A 97 6.89 18.96 0.50
N GLN A 98 7.45 19.93 1.22
CA GLN A 98 7.55 21.34 0.79
C GLN A 98 8.72 21.62 -0.16
N ASN A 99 9.59 20.65 -0.44
CA ASN A 99 10.65 20.80 -1.41
C ASN A 99 10.25 20.09 -2.72
N PRO A 100 9.96 20.84 -3.82
CA PRO A 100 9.49 20.24 -5.07
C PRO A 100 10.54 19.34 -5.74
N LEU A 101 11.82 19.46 -5.37
CA LEU A 101 12.89 18.58 -5.86
C LEU A 101 12.81 17.15 -5.31
N ARG A 102 11.99 16.91 -4.28
CA ARG A 102 11.88 15.59 -3.63
C ARG A 102 11.00 14.63 -4.40
N GLN A 103 10.09 15.13 -5.23
CA GLN A 103 9.18 14.35 -6.07
C GLN A 103 8.39 13.28 -5.29
N ALA A 104 8.00 13.63 -4.05
CA ALA A 104 7.21 12.78 -3.17
C ALA A 104 6.29 13.66 -2.32
N SER A 105 5.08 13.19 -2.05
CA SER A 105 4.12 13.84 -1.16
C SER A 105 3.09 12.85 -0.64
N ALA A 106 2.47 13.18 0.48
CA ALA A 106 1.28 12.50 0.98
C ALA A 106 0.15 13.50 1.22
N HIS A 107 -1.07 13.00 1.39
CA HIS A 107 -2.20 13.88 1.67
C HIS A 107 -2.17 14.33 3.13
N TYR A 108 -1.77 13.44 4.04
CA TYR A 108 -1.72 13.71 5.47
C TYR A 108 -0.44 13.18 6.10
N VAL A 109 0.06 13.88 7.12
CA VAL A 109 1.12 13.43 8.02
C VAL A 109 0.57 13.40 9.44
N VAL A 110 0.85 12.34 10.19
CA VAL A 110 0.40 12.15 11.58
C VAL A 110 1.60 12.12 12.51
N ARG A 111 1.67 13.09 13.43
CA ARG A 111 2.73 13.17 14.44
C ARG A 111 2.59 12.07 15.48
N SER A 112 3.70 11.45 15.82
CA SER A 112 3.83 10.37 16.79
C SER A 112 3.47 10.81 18.20
N SER A 113 4.00 11.95 18.66
CA SER A 113 3.95 12.33 20.08
C SER A 113 2.54 12.62 20.62
N ASP A 114 1.67 13.22 19.80
CA ASP A 114 0.34 13.70 20.22
C ASP A 114 -0.79 13.36 19.25
N GLY A 115 -0.47 12.74 18.09
CA GLY A 115 -1.45 12.42 17.06
C GLY A 115 -1.97 13.65 16.31
N HIS A 116 -1.26 14.79 16.32
CA HIS A 116 -1.59 15.92 15.46
C HIS A 116 -1.52 15.52 13.98
N VAL A 117 -2.44 16.03 13.18
CA VAL A 117 -2.52 15.74 11.75
C VAL A 117 -2.26 17.00 10.94
N THR A 118 -1.45 16.91 9.91
CA THR A 118 -1.28 17.98 8.92
C THR A 118 -1.73 17.47 7.58
N GLN A 119 -2.69 18.16 6.95
CA GLN A 119 -3.03 17.91 5.55
C GLN A 119 -2.10 18.73 4.65
N MET A 120 -1.51 18.09 3.64
CA MET A 120 -0.53 18.71 2.73
C MET A 120 -0.96 18.72 1.26
N VAL A 121 -1.74 17.73 0.83
CA VAL A 121 -2.33 17.68 -0.51
C VAL A 121 -3.84 17.56 -0.36
N LYS A 122 -4.59 18.32 -1.16
CA LYS A 122 -6.06 18.27 -1.14
C LYS A 122 -6.50 16.89 -1.62
N ASN A 123 -7.54 16.32 -1.00
CA ASN A 123 -8.07 14.99 -1.37
C ASN A 123 -8.44 14.87 -2.86
N LYS A 124 -8.83 15.97 -3.50
CA LYS A 124 -9.14 15.99 -4.94
C LYS A 124 -7.91 15.81 -5.84
N ASP A 125 -6.73 16.22 -5.40
CA ASP A 125 -5.46 16.20 -6.12
C ASP A 125 -4.70 14.89 -5.84
N VAL A 126 -3.77 14.47 -6.69
CA VAL A 126 -3.10 13.17 -6.62
C VAL A 126 -1.70 13.30 -6.03
N ALA A 127 -1.54 12.98 -4.74
CA ALA A 127 -0.22 12.91 -4.10
C ALA A 127 0.67 11.80 -4.68
N TRP A 128 1.99 12.01 -4.66
CA TRP A 128 3.00 11.07 -5.15
C TRP A 128 3.57 10.23 -3.99
N GLN A 129 2.88 9.16 -3.62
CA GLN A 129 3.21 8.35 -2.41
C GLN A 129 3.50 6.87 -2.67
N ALA A 130 2.79 6.23 -3.61
CA ALA A 130 2.71 4.76 -3.66
C ALA A 130 3.78 4.09 -4.54
N GLY A 131 4.50 4.85 -5.36
CA GLY A 131 5.33 4.29 -6.44
C GLY A 131 4.54 3.53 -7.52
N ASN A 132 3.21 3.54 -7.44
CA ASN A 132 2.28 2.98 -8.42
C ASN A 132 1.23 4.04 -8.76
N TRP A 133 1.30 4.57 -9.98
CA TRP A 133 0.44 5.67 -10.42
C TRP A 133 -1.05 5.35 -10.42
N TYR A 134 -1.41 4.10 -10.73
CA TYR A 134 -2.79 3.63 -10.62
C TYR A 134 -3.28 3.74 -9.16
N VAL A 135 -2.46 3.32 -8.19
CA VAL A 135 -2.81 3.43 -6.78
C VAL A 135 -2.82 4.88 -6.31
N ASN A 136 -1.83 5.70 -6.67
CA ASN A 136 -1.80 7.14 -6.34
C ASN A 136 -3.10 7.82 -6.78
N SER A 137 -3.47 7.68 -8.05
CA SER A 137 -4.67 8.30 -8.59
C SER A 137 -5.95 7.83 -7.88
N HIS A 138 -6.00 6.61 -7.33
CA HIS A 138 -7.17 6.06 -6.64
C HIS A 138 -7.07 6.04 -5.11
N SER A 139 -6.13 6.76 -4.51
CA SER A 139 -5.91 6.69 -3.06
C SER A 139 -5.72 8.01 -2.35
N ILE A 140 -5.86 7.96 -1.04
CA ILE A 140 -5.34 8.93 -0.08
C ILE A 140 -4.15 8.28 0.64
N GLY A 141 -2.99 8.93 0.60
CA GLY A 141 -1.79 8.52 1.35
C GLY A 141 -1.72 9.22 2.69
N ILE A 142 -1.45 8.47 3.75
CA ILE A 142 -1.30 8.96 5.12
C ILE A 142 0.04 8.47 5.66
N GLU A 143 0.89 9.43 6.00
CA GLU A 143 2.22 9.22 6.59
C GLU A 143 2.14 9.21 8.11
N GLN A 144 2.72 8.20 8.73
CA GLN A 144 2.90 8.13 10.18
C GLN A 144 4.34 8.52 10.49
N GLU A 145 4.54 9.55 11.32
CA GLU A 145 5.89 9.86 11.81
C GLU A 145 6.52 8.62 12.46
N GLY A 146 7.63 8.17 11.90
CA GLY A 146 8.43 7.10 12.49
C GLY A 146 9.33 6.36 11.52
N VAL A 147 10.00 5.36 12.07
CA VAL A 147 10.95 4.48 11.37
C VAL A 147 10.44 3.05 11.49
N ALA A 148 10.22 2.37 10.36
CA ALA A 148 9.53 1.08 10.29
C ALA A 148 10.18 0.01 11.17
N VAL A 149 11.52 0.00 11.23
CA VAL A 149 12.30 -0.95 12.04
C VAL A 149 12.30 -0.64 13.55
N ASP A 150 12.03 0.61 13.94
CA ASP A 150 11.97 1.04 15.35
C ASP A 150 10.57 0.78 15.97
N GLY A 151 9.54 0.70 15.14
CA GLY A 151 8.21 0.18 15.51
C GLY A 151 7.57 0.85 16.72
N ALA A 152 7.39 0.09 17.81
CA ALA A 152 6.64 0.51 18.99
C ALA A 152 7.13 1.81 19.67
N LYS A 153 8.36 2.24 19.37
CA LYS A 153 8.89 3.56 19.77
C LYS A 153 8.11 4.72 19.16
N TRP A 154 7.61 4.56 17.94
CA TRP A 154 6.94 5.60 17.14
C TRP A 154 5.43 5.45 17.07
N TYR A 155 4.90 4.23 17.08
CA TYR A 155 3.46 4.01 16.92
C TYR A 155 2.69 4.12 18.24
N THR A 156 2.49 5.37 18.67
CA THR A 156 1.86 5.70 19.95
C THR A 156 0.34 5.50 19.93
N PRO A 157 -0.30 5.33 21.11
CA PRO A 157 -1.75 5.35 21.22
C PRO A 157 -2.44 6.57 20.61
N GLU A 158 -1.81 7.73 20.70
CA GLU A 158 -2.29 9.01 20.20
C GLU A 158 -2.36 8.99 18.68
N MET A 159 -1.26 8.61 18.02
CA MET A 159 -1.19 8.40 16.58
C MET A 159 -2.28 7.41 16.11
N TYR A 160 -2.36 6.22 16.70
CA TYR A 160 -3.38 5.23 16.32
C TYR A 160 -4.81 5.78 16.38
N ARG A 161 -5.16 6.53 17.43
CA ARG A 161 -6.51 7.11 17.59
C ARG A 161 -6.77 8.20 16.56
N SER A 162 -5.81 9.08 16.29
CA SER A 162 -5.93 10.14 15.30
C SER A 162 -6.02 9.58 13.88
N THR A 163 -5.12 8.67 13.51
CA THR A 163 -5.17 7.97 12.21
C THR A 163 -6.51 7.24 12.03
N ALA A 164 -6.99 6.51 13.05
CA ALA A 164 -8.28 5.82 12.94
C ALA A 164 -9.47 6.78 12.78
N LYS A 165 -9.47 7.94 13.46
CA LYS A 165 -10.50 8.97 13.28
C LYS A 165 -10.48 9.52 11.85
N LEU A 166 -9.29 9.87 11.34
CA LEU A 166 -9.11 10.38 9.98
C LEU A 166 -9.55 9.35 8.95
N VAL A 167 -9.09 8.10 9.06
CA VAL A 167 -9.46 7.02 8.13
C VAL A 167 -10.97 6.76 8.13
N ARG A 168 -11.64 6.78 9.30
CA ARG A 168 -13.11 6.64 9.37
C ARG A 168 -13.84 7.80 8.68
N HIS A 169 -13.33 9.02 8.78
CA HIS A 169 -13.86 10.21 8.10
C HIS A 169 -13.76 10.04 6.58
N LEU A 170 -12.55 9.83 6.08
CA LEU A 170 -12.27 9.66 4.65
C LEU A 170 -13.04 8.46 4.06
N ALA A 171 -13.11 7.35 4.79
CA ALA A 171 -13.84 6.17 4.36
C ALA A 171 -15.35 6.42 4.27
N ALA A 172 -15.93 7.20 5.18
CA ALA A 172 -17.33 7.57 5.13
C ALA A 172 -17.61 8.53 3.96
N GLU A 173 -16.72 9.50 3.71
CA GLU A 173 -16.84 10.48 2.64
C GLU A 173 -16.77 9.84 1.25
N TYR A 174 -15.79 8.96 1.02
CA TYR A 174 -15.53 8.36 -0.29
C TYR A 174 -16.15 6.96 -0.47
N GLY A 175 -16.84 6.44 0.54
CA GLY A 175 -17.46 5.11 0.52
C GLY A 175 -16.44 3.98 0.44
N ILE A 176 -15.32 4.10 1.15
CA ILE A 176 -14.22 3.13 1.17
C ILE A 176 -14.51 2.06 2.22
N PRO A 177 -14.54 0.76 1.87
CA PRO A 177 -14.68 -0.30 2.86
C PRO A 177 -13.53 -0.30 3.88
N LEU A 178 -13.86 -0.45 5.15
CA LEU A 178 -12.86 -0.57 6.23
C LEU A 178 -12.36 -2.03 6.34
N ASP A 179 -11.60 -2.47 5.34
CA ASP A 179 -10.96 -3.78 5.29
C ASP A 179 -9.54 -3.70 4.72
N ARG A 180 -8.80 -4.81 4.76
CA ARG A 180 -7.41 -4.88 4.29
C ARG A 180 -7.24 -5.01 2.76
N GLN A 181 -8.32 -4.88 2.00
CA GLN A 181 -8.25 -4.72 0.53
C GLN A 181 -8.31 -3.24 0.12
N HIS A 182 -8.73 -2.36 1.02
CA HIS A 182 -8.90 -0.94 0.76
C HIS A 182 -8.08 -0.05 1.70
N ILE A 183 -7.87 -0.49 2.94
CA ILE A 183 -6.96 0.14 3.90
C ILE A 183 -5.69 -0.69 3.91
N ILE A 184 -4.69 -0.25 3.14
CA ILE A 184 -3.46 -0.99 2.88
C ILE A 184 -2.26 -0.28 3.51
N GLY A 185 -1.20 -1.03 3.83
CA GLY A 185 0.12 -0.40 3.99
C GLY A 185 0.74 -0.21 2.61
N HIS A 186 1.84 0.54 2.52
CA HIS A 186 2.62 0.59 1.27
C HIS A 186 3.13 -0.80 0.87
N ASP A 187 3.43 -1.64 1.87
CA ASP A 187 3.70 -3.07 1.71
C ASP A 187 2.64 -3.84 0.91
N GLY A 188 1.39 -3.35 0.91
CA GLY A 188 0.24 -3.91 0.19
C GLY A 188 0.10 -3.42 -1.25
N VAL A 189 0.89 -2.44 -1.70
CA VAL A 189 0.81 -1.85 -3.04
C VAL A 189 1.55 -2.73 -4.06
N PRO A 190 0.93 -3.15 -5.18
CA PRO A 190 1.60 -3.95 -6.21
C PRO A 190 2.58 -3.14 -7.06
N PRO A 191 3.63 -3.75 -7.62
CA PRO A 191 4.42 -3.12 -8.67
C PRO A 191 3.58 -3.00 -9.95
N THR A 192 3.93 -2.10 -10.86
CA THR A 192 3.22 -1.98 -12.16
C THR A 192 3.68 -3.02 -13.19
N THR A 193 4.85 -3.65 -12.98
CA THR A 193 5.44 -4.70 -13.83
C THR A 193 6.19 -5.72 -12.98
N ALA A 194 6.46 -6.90 -13.53
CA ALA A 194 7.23 -7.95 -12.84
C ALA A 194 8.63 -7.50 -12.39
N SER A 195 9.34 -6.69 -13.20
CA SER A 195 10.68 -6.20 -12.85
C SER A 195 10.68 -5.12 -11.75
N GLY A 196 9.51 -4.54 -11.45
CA GLY A 196 9.35 -3.52 -10.43
C GLY A 196 9.23 -4.05 -9.00
N THR A 197 9.04 -5.36 -8.79
CA THR A 197 8.73 -5.92 -7.46
C THR A 197 9.73 -5.50 -6.37
N ARG A 198 11.03 -5.58 -6.64
CA ARG A 198 12.08 -5.25 -5.66
C ARG A 198 12.17 -3.76 -5.32
N ASN A 199 11.58 -2.88 -6.13
CA ASN A 199 11.62 -1.43 -5.92
C ASN A 199 10.44 -0.93 -5.08
N MET A 200 9.57 -1.83 -4.65
CA MET A 200 8.37 -1.46 -3.92
C MET A 200 8.64 -1.47 -2.42
N HIS A 201 7.99 -0.56 -1.71
CA HIS A 201 8.26 -0.38 -0.30
C HIS A 201 7.54 -1.43 0.56
N TRP A 202 7.81 -1.36 1.87
CA TRP A 202 7.42 -2.34 2.88
C TRP A 202 6.91 -1.72 4.18
N ASP A 203 6.83 -0.40 4.25
CA ASP A 203 6.21 0.37 5.31
C ASP A 203 4.69 0.11 5.38
N PRO A 204 4.07 0.21 6.56
CA PRO A 204 4.64 0.61 7.87
C PRO A 204 5.32 -0.56 8.61
N GLY A 205 5.75 -1.59 7.87
CA GLY A 205 6.57 -2.66 8.42
C GLY A 205 5.86 -3.60 9.39
N PRO A 206 6.62 -4.48 10.06
CA PRO A 206 6.07 -5.55 10.86
C PRO A 206 5.48 -5.06 12.20
N TYR A 207 5.81 -3.85 12.64
CA TYR A 207 5.51 -3.39 13.99
C TYR A 207 4.29 -2.48 14.09
N TRP A 208 3.68 -2.07 12.98
CA TRP A 208 2.35 -1.47 13.02
C TRP A 208 1.31 -2.52 13.45
N ASP A 209 0.69 -2.34 14.62
CA ASP A 209 -0.36 -3.21 15.15
C ASP A 209 -1.66 -3.06 14.36
N TRP A 210 -1.77 -3.84 13.29
CA TRP A 210 -2.96 -3.89 12.44
C TRP A 210 -4.20 -4.37 13.20
N ASN A 211 -4.07 -5.27 14.18
CA ASN A 211 -5.23 -5.71 14.97
C ASN A 211 -5.81 -4.54 15.78
N ARG A 212 -4.95 -3.79 16.47
CA ARG A 212 -5.34 -2.59 17.21
C ARG A 212 -5.96 -1.55 16.29
N PHE A 213 -5.31 -1.29 15.15
CA PHE A 213 -5.78 -0.29 14.21
C PHE A 213 -7.16 -0.64 13.65
N MET A 214 -7.34 -1.87 13.15
CA MET A 214 -8.64 -2.32 12.63
C MET A 214 -9.72 -2.36 13.72
N ALA A 215 -9.37 -2.64 14.98
CA ALA A 215 -10.31 -2.52 16.10
C ALA A 215 -10.75 -1.07 16.34
N LEU A 216 -9.84 -0.09 16.27
CA LEU A 216 -10.17 1.34 16.36
C LEU A 216 -11.01 1.84 15.18
N LEU A 217 -10.90 1.20 14.01
CA LEU A 217 -11.79 1.43 12.88
C LEU A 217 -13.21 0.83 13.09
N GLY A 218 -13.45 0.10 14.18
CA GLY A 218 -14.72 -0.60 14.43
C GLY A 218 -14.85 -1.88 13.60
N ARG A 219 -13.72 -2.49 13.24
CA ARG A 219 -13.61 -3.75 12.49
C ARG A 219 -12.65 -4.72 13.18
N PRO A 220 -12.86 -5.03 14.48
CA PRO A 220 -12.02 -6.01 15.16
C PRO A 220 -12.14 -7.37 14.47
N THR A 221 -11.06 -8.12 14.43
CA THR A 221 -11.12 -9.50 13.93
C THR A 221 -11.95 -10.35 14.88
N VAL A 222 -13.02 -10.97 14.37
CA VAL A 222 -13.88 -11.91 15.09
C VAL A 222 -14.26 -13.06 14.15
N PRO A 223 -14.54 -14.27 14.67
CA PRO A 223 -15.00 -15.36 13.82
C PRO A 223 -16.31 -15.02 13.10
N THR A 224 -16.35 -15.21 11.79
CA THR A 224 -17.57 -14.99 10.97
C THR A 224 -17.91 -16.18 10.07
N ALA A 225 -17.15 -17.27 10.19
CA ALA A 225 -17.35 -18.53 9.48
C ALA A 225 -17.14 -19.73 10.41
N PRO A 226 -17.56 -20.94 10.01
CA PRO A 226 -17.25 -22.17 10.74
C PRO A 226 -15.75 -22.40 10.94
N ALA A 227 -15.37 -23.12 11.99
CA ALA A 227 -13.98 -23.34 12.37
C ALA A 227 -13.10 -23.97 11.26
N ARG A 228 -13.71 -24.75 10.37
CA ARG A 228 -13.03 -25.42 9.24
C ARG A 228 -13.21 -24.70 7.90
N GLY A 229 -13.68 -23.46 7.90
CA GLY A 229 -13.81 -22.66 6.69
C GLY A 229 -12.50 -22.52 5.92
N GLU A 230 -12.60 -22.36 4.60
CA GLU A 230 -11.45 -22.22 3.72
C GLU A 230 -10.79 -20.84 3.84
N LEU A 231 -11.53 -19.81 4.24
CA LEU A 231 -11.03 -18.45 4.37
C LEU A 231 -10.76 -18.09 5.83
N VAL A 232 -9.56 -17.56 6.08
CA VAL A 232 -9.14 -17.12 7.42
C VAL A 232 -8.61 -15.69 7.37
N THR A 233 -8.76 -14.97 8.48
CA THR A 233 -8.05 -13.72 8.75
C THR A 233 -6.87 -14.01 9.67
N ILE A 234 -5.68 -13.52 9.33
CA ILE A 234 -4.50 -13.60 10.19
C ILE A 234 -4.74 -12.71 11.40
N SER A 235 -4.54 -13.22 12.61
CA SER A 235 -4.93 -12.51 13.83
C SER A 235 -4.07 -12.87 15.05
N PRO A 236 -2.72 -12.92 14.91
CA PRO A 236 -1.83 -13.17 16.03
C PRO A 236 -2.08 -12.16 17.16
N ASP A 237 -1.94 -12.60 18.41
CA ASP A 237 -1.87 -11.68 19.55
C ASP A 237 -0.57 -10.86 19.42
N PHE A 238 -0.69 -9.58 19.08
CA PHE A 238 0.46 -8.72 18.75
C PHE A 238 1.55 -8.74 19.83
N LYS A 239 1.17 -8.66 21.12
CA LYS A 239 2.13 -8.63 22.24
C LYS A 239 2.84 -9.97 22.44
N LYS A 240 2.16 -11.08 22.13
CA LYS A 240 2.72 -12.44 22.26
C LYS A 240 3.44 -12.90 20.99
N ASN A 241 3.08 -12.36 19.83
CA ASN A 241 3.71 -12.62 18.55
C ASN A 241 5.03 -11.86 18.43
N LYS A 242 5.99 -12.27 19.27
CA LYS A 242 7.34 -11.73 19.27
C LYS A 242 8.13 -12.33 18.13
N GLN A 243 8.69 -11.47 17.27
CA GLN A 243 9.47 -11.87 16.12
C GLN A 243 10.89 -11.32 16.22
N ALA A 244 11.86 -12.09 15.75
CA ALA A 244 13.26 -11.68 15.64
C ALA A 244 13.56 -11.28 14.19
N PHE A 245 13.65 -9.97 13.95
CA PHE A 245 13.96 -9.42 12.63
C PHE A 245 15.35 -8.79 12.60
N ARG A 246 15.87 -8.58 11.40
CA ARG A 246 17.09 -7.83 11.14
C ARG A 246 16.80 -6.60 10.29
N ASP A 247 17.52 -5.52 10.55
CA ASP A 247 17.74 -4.47 9.57
C ASP A 247 18.93 -4.92 8.71
N CYS A 248 18.61 -5.53 7.58
CA CYS A 248 19.61 -6.13 6.70
C CYS A 248 20.39 -5.10 5.90
N GLU A 249 19.89 -3.87 5.76
CA GLU A 249 20.62 -2.76 5.15
C GLU A 249 21.76 -2.30 6.06
N LYS A 250 21.48 -2.22 7.38
CA LYS A 250 22.49 -1.88 8.39
C LYS A 250 23.25 -3.09 8.92
N GLY A 251 22.82 -4.31 8.59
CA GLY A 251 23.44 -5.56 9.04
C GLY A 251 23.25 -5.85 10.53
N VAL A 252 22.23 -5.28 11.18
CA VAL A 252 22.02 -5.38 12.64
C VAL A 252 20.76 -6.17 12.99
N ASP A 253 20.81 -6.87 14.12
CA ASP A 253 19.64 -7.53 14.68
C ASP A 253 18.76 -6.49 15.41
N LEU A 254 17.45 -6.58 15.22
CA LEU A 254 16.50 -5.69 15.85
C LEU A 254 16.04 -6.24 17.20
N PRO A 255 15.69 -5.37 18.17
CA PRO A 255 15.08 -5.82 19.42
C PRO A 255 13.82 -6.65 19.18
N VAL A 256 13.74 -7.82 19.82
CA VAL A 256 12.57 -8.69 19.75
C VAL A 256 11.38 -7.99 20.41
N GLN A 257 10.38 -7.66 19.61
CA GLN A 257 9.16 -6.98 20.05
C GLN A 257 7.91 -7.57 19.40
N GLY A 258 6.74 -7.11 19.86
CA GLY A 258 5.46 -7.54 19.31
C GLY A 258 5.31 -7.14 17.85
N SER A 259 4.68 -7.99 17.04
CA SER A 259 4.64 -7.84 15.59
C SER A 259 3.29 -8.26 15.02
N SER A 260 2.89 -7.60 13.94
CA SER A 260 1.77 -8.03 13.08
C SER A 260 2.19 -9.14 12.13
N ALA A 261 3.48 -9.28 11.82
CA ALA A 261 3.97 -10.26 10.85
C ALA A 261 4.03 -11.68 11.44
N VAL A 262 3.55 -12.64 10.66
CA VAL A 262 3.63 -14.08 10.91
C VAL A 262 4.53 -14.71 9.84
N PRO A 263 5.66 -15.32 10.22
CA PRO A 263 6.55 -15.98 9.27
C PRO A 263 5.87 -17.10 8.49
N LEU A 264 6.25 -17.24 7.23
CA LEU A 264 5.80 -18.26 6.32
C LEU A 264 6.97 -19.17 5.94
N HIS A 265 6.75 -20.48 6.04
CA HIS A 265 7.74 -21.52 5.78
C HIS A 265 7.37 -22.34 4.54
N THR A 266 8.38 -22.99 3.94
CA THR A 266 8.20 -23.88 2.78
C THR A 266 7.56 -25.24 3.15
N ALA A 267 7.62 -25.64 4.41
CA ALA A 267 7.03 -26.88 4.95
C ALA A 267 6.50 -26.67 6.39
N PRO A 268 5.67 -27.57 6.95
CA PRO A 268 5.13 -27.43 8.31
C PRO A 268 6.16 -27.78 9.40
N SER A 269 7.30 -27.07 9.39
CA SER A 269 8.39 -27.21 10.35
C SER A 269 9.03 -25.86 10.62
N ALA A 270 9.46 -25.63 11.87
CA ALA A 270 10.18 -24.42 12.23
C ALA A 270 11.59 -24.36 11.61
N ASP A 271 12.16 -25.52 11.28
CA ASP A 271 13.47 -25.64 10.62
C ASP A 271 13.36 -25.54 9.08
N ALA A 272 12.14 -25.55 8.55
CA ALA A 272 11.95 -25.37 7.12
C ALA A 272 12.33 -23.94 6.71
N PRO A 273 13.01 -23.75 5.56
CA PRO A 273 13.33 -22.42 5.07
C PRO A 273 12.10 -21.52 4.99
N LEU A 274 12.30 -20.22 5.25
CA LEU A 274 11.26 -19.22 5.03
C LEU A 274 10.90 -19.15 3.54
N PHE A 275 9.63 -18.82 3.28
CA PHE A 275 9.09 -18.74 1.93
C PHE A 275 9.87 -17.72 1.09
N SER A 276 10.25 -18.14 -0.12
CA SER A 276 10.97 -17.32 -1.10
C SER A 276 9.97 -16.70 -2.08
N ASP A 277 9.69 -15.41 -1.95
CA ASP A 277 8.90 -14.68 -2.94
C ASP A 277 9.72 -14.57 -4.24
N PRO A 278 9.25 -15.14 -5.37
CA PRO A 278 10.00 -15.19 -6.61
C PRO A 278 10.29 -13.80 -7.21
N GLY A 279 9.54 -12.77 -6.82
CA GLY A 279 9.81 -11.39 -7.22
C GLY A 279 10.88 -10.70 -6.36
N LEU A 280 11.05 -11.11 -5.10
CA LEU A 280 12.10 -10.60 -4.21
C LEU A 280 13.42 -11.37 -4.34
N HIS A 281 13.30 -12.69 -4.48
CA HIS A 281 14.38 -13.67 -4.54
C HIS A 281 14.35 -14.40 -5.89
N PRO A 282 14.59 -13.68 -7.02
CA PRO A 282 14.51 -14.27 -8.36
C PRO A 282 15.58 -15.34 -8.63
N ASP A 283 16.62 -15.41 -7.79
CA ASP A 283 17.65 -16.45 -7.81
C ASP A 283 17.23 -17.74 -7.09
N GLY A 284 16.04 -17.76 -6.47
CA GLY A 284 15.52 -18.89 -5.72
C GLY A 284 16.14 -19.04 -4.32
N SER A 285 16.90 -18.05 -3.85
CA SER A 285 17.39 -18.04 -2.47
C SER A 285 16.22 -18.05 -1.48
N PRO A 286 16.35 -18.70 -0.31
CA PRO A 286 15.30 -18.70 0.69
C PRO A 286 14.93 -17.29 1.16
N GLY A 287 13.68 -17.13 1.60
CA GLY A 287 13.30 -15.94 2.34
C GLY A 287 14.15 -15.76 3.59
N THR A 288 14.20 -14.52 4.07
CA THR A 288 15.01 -14.10 5.20
C THR A 288 14.15 -13.53 6.32
N ASN A 289 14.75 -13.34 7.49
CA ASN A 289 14.14 -12.58 8.59
C ASN A 289 14.46 -11.07 8.51
N CYS A 290 14.83 -10.54 7.35
CA CYS A 290 14.94 -9.10 7.18
C CYS A 290 13.57 -8.44 7.38
N ALA A 291 13.52 -7.30 8.08
CA ALA A 291 12.28 -6.54 8.23
C ALA A 291 11.69 -6.15 6.87
N ALA A 292 12.55 -5.80 5.91
CA ALA A 292 12.21 -5.51 4.52
C ALA A 292 11.89 -6.72 3.64
N ASP A 293 12.04 -7.97 4.10
CA ASP A 293 11.67 -9.14 3.29
C ASP A 293 10.19 -9.49 3.53
N TRP A 294 9.27 -8.72 2.95
CA TRP A 294 7.82 -8.91 3.18
C TRP A 294 7.29 -10.21 2.58
N GLY A 295 7.94 -10.76 1.55
CA GLY A 295 7.47 -11.95 0.86
C GLY A 295 7.44 -13.22 1.73
N SER A 296 8.29 -13.25 2.76
CA SER A 296 8.45 -14.36 3.70
C SER A 296 7.46 -14.35 4.88
N LYS A 297 6.51 -13.41 4.90
CA LYS A 297 5.58 -13.23 6.03
C LYS A 297 4.20 -12.74 5.57
N ILE A 298 3.18 -13.03 6.38
CA ILE A 298 1.83 -12.49 6.22
C ILE A 298 1.50 -11.61 7.43
N SER A 299 0.86 -10.46 7.19
CA SER A 299 0.55 -9.48 8.22
C SER A 299 -0.82 -9.72 8.87
N ALA A 300 -0.94 -9.34 10.14
CA ALA A 300 -2.19 -9.36 10.87
C ALA A 300 -3.29 -8.62 10.11
N THR A 301 -4.51 -9.13 10.27
CA THR A 301 -5.75 -8.70 9.62
C THR A 301 -5.84 -8.92 8.10
N GLN A 302 -4.75 -9.32 7.42
CA GLN A 302 -4.85 -9.83 6.06
C GLN A 302 -5.62 -11.15 6.04
N ARG A 303 -6.23 -11.45 4.89
CA ARG A 303 -6.94 -12.71 4.68
C ARG A 303 -6.06 -13.70 3.93
N ALA A 304 -6.34 -14.98 4.08
CA ALA A 304 -5.70 -16.04 3.32
C ALA A 304 -6.67 -17.20 3.09
N VAL A 305 -6.54 -17.87 1.95
CA VAL A 305 -7.27 -19.11 1.68
C VAL A 305 -6.39 -20.29 2.10
N VAL A 306 -6.95 -21.16 2.93
CA VAL A 306 -6.27 -22.34 3.45
C VAL A 306 -6.16 -23.41 2.37
N ALA A 307 -4.93 -23.82 2.10
CA ALA A 307 -4.58 -24.86 1.14
C ALA A 307 -4.41 -26.24 1.79
N ASP A 308 -4.07 -26.30 3.08
CA ASP A 308 -3.84 -27.55 3.81
C ASP A 308 -3.77 -27.32 5.33
N ARG A 309 -3.88 -28.40 6.11
CA ARG A 309 -3.73 -28.39 7.58
C ARG A 309 -3.05 -29.66 8.07
N VAL A 310 -2.05 -29.48 8.95
CA VAL A 310 -1.45 -30.56 9.75
C VAL A 310 -1.39 -30.10 11.22
N PRO A 311 -1.18 -31.00 12.21
CA PRO A 311 -1.14 -30.59 13.60
C PRO A 311 -0.17 -29.42 13.86
N GLY A 312 -0.69 -28.31 14.37
CA GLY A 312 0.09 -27.10 14.69
C GLY A 312 0.47 -26.21 13.51
N TRP A 313 0.03 -26.52 12.29
CA TRP A 313 0.37 -25.75 11.08
C TRP A 313 -0.80 -25.62 10.11
N THR A 314 -0.79 -24.52 9.36
CA THR A 314 -1.78 -24.27 8.29
C THR A 314 -1.05 -23.80 7.05
N ALA A 315 -1.28 -24.47 5.93
CA ALA A 315 -0.82 -24.00 4.63
C ALA A 315 -1.83 -23.04 4.03
N ILE A 316 -1.37 -21.97 3.42
CA ILE A 316 -2.17 -21.02 2.66
C ILE A 316 -1.68 -20.95 1.22
N TRP A 317 -2.57 -20.56 0.29
CA TRP A 317 -2.14 -20.16 -1.05
C TRP A 317 -1.42 -18.82 -0.98
N TRP A 318 -0.17 -18.78 -1.45
CA TRP A 318 0.75 -17.64 -1.37
C TRP A 318 1.65 -17.61 -2.60
N TYR A 319 1.62 -16.52 -3.38
CA TYR A 319 2.38 -16.35 -4.63
C TYR A 319 2.42 -17.56 -5.58
N GLY A 320 1.29 -18.24 -5.77
CA GLY A 320 1.20 -19.39 -6.67
C GLY A 320 1.67 -20.73 -6.08
N GLN A 321 1.97 -20.78 -4.79
CA GLN A 321 2.48 -21.94 -4.06
C GLN A 321 1.81 -22.10 -2.68
N LYS A 322 2.08 -23.22 -1.99
CA LYS A 322 1.71 -23.38 -0.57
C LYS A 322 2.78 -22.73 0.29
N ALA A 323 2.36 -21.94 1.29
CA ALA A 323 3.22 -21.43 2.35
C ALA A 323 2.63 -21.78 3.71
N TRP A 324 3.46 -22.18 4.67
CA TRP A 324 3.04 -22.71 5.96
C TRP A 324 3.25 -21.70 7.08
N LEU A 325 2.19 -21.39 7.82
CA LEU A 325 2.30 -20.65 9.07
C LEU A 325 2.03 -21.56 10.27
N ARG A 326 2.72 -21.27 11.36
CA ARG A 326 2.54 -22.00 12.63
C ARG A 326 1.20 -21.59 13.28
N THR A 327 0.35 -22.56 13.55
CA THR A 327 -0.96 -22.38 14.18
C THR A 327 -1.11 -23.33 15.38
N PRO A 328 -0.35 -23.12 16.48
CA PRO A 328 -0.41 -24.01 17.64
C PRO A 328 -1.81 -24.10 18.23
N ALA A 329 -2.16 -25.26 18.78
CA ALA A 329 -3.42 -25.44 19.50
C ALA A 329 -3.56 -24.39 20.62
N HIS A 330 -4.78 -23.93 20.85
CA HIS A 330 -5.11 -22.92 21.87
C HIS A 330 -4.46 -21.54 21.67
N THR A 331 -3.92 -21.27 20.48
CA THR A 331 -3.47 -19.93 20.09
C THR A 331 -4.40 -19.33 19.05
N ARG A 332 -4.41 -18.00 18.98
CA ARG A 332 -5.15 -17.26 17.97
C ARG A 332 -4.16 -16.74 16.94
N THR A 333 -3.68 -17.59 16.02
CA THR A 333 -2.91 -17.12 14.86
C THR A 333 -3.83 -16.78 13.69
N THR A 334 -4.92 -17.53 13.54
CA THR A 334 -5.91 -17.35 12.48
C THR A 334 -7.32 -17.31 13.08
N THR A 335 -8.20 -16.55 12.44
CA THR A 335 -9.63 -16.46 12.79
C THR A 335 -10.45 -16.83 11.55
N PRO A 336 -11.31 -17.86 11.60
CA PRO A 336 -12.20 -18.20 10.49
C PRO A 336 -13.06 -17.02 10.04
N THR A 337 -13.15 -16.78 8.73
CA THR A 337 -13.79 -15.58 8.20
C THR A 337 -14.67 -15.91 7.00
N ALA A 338 -15.88 -15.36 6.96
CA ALA A 338 -16.71 -15.40 5.77
C ALA A 338 -16.25 -14.33 4.77
N GLY A 339 -16.40 -14.62 3.48
CA GLY A 339 -16.02 -13.69 2.43
C GLY A 339 -16.08 -14.35 1.05
N TYR A 340 -15.42 -13.70 0.10
CA TYR A 340 -15.31 -14.18 -1.27
C TYR A 340 -13.86 -14.49 -1.61
N VAL A 341 -13.70 -15.45 -2.51
CA VAL A 341 -12.41 -15.86 -3.06
C VAL A 341 -12.50 -15.83 -4.58
N VAL A 342 -11.36 -15.57 -5.19
CA VAL A 342 -11.15 -15.52 -6.64
C VAL A 342 -10.50 -16.84 -7.06
N ARG A 343 -11.08 -17.50 -8.06
CA ARG A 343 -10.59 -18.78 -8.62
C ARG A 343 -10.49 -18.69 -10.14
N PRO A 344 -9.53 -19.36 -10.80
CA PRO A 344 -9.55 -19.49 -12.25
C PRO A 344 -10.84 -20.16 -12.73
N LYS A 345 -11.41 -19.66 -13.82
CA LYS A 345 -12.54 -20.33 -14.47
C LYS A 345 -12.15 -21.73 -14.95
N LYS A 346 -13.15 -22.63 -15.01
CA LYS A 346 -12.97 -23.98 -15.55
C LYS A 346 -12.31 -23.92 -16.93
N GLY A 347 -11.25 -24.71 -17.13
CA GLY A 347 -10.48 -24.77 -18.39
C GLY A 347 -9.31 -23.78 -18.47
N ARG A 348 -9.19 -22.82 -17.53
CA ARG A 348 -7.99 -21.98 -17.39
C ARG A 348 -6.95 -22.72 -16.56
N ALA A 349 -5.77 -22.96 -17.13
CA ALA A 349 -4.64 -23.54 -16.40
C ALA A 349 -4.06 -22.54 -15.38
N GLU A 350 -4.00 -21.27 -15.76
CA GLU A 350 -3.58 -20.17 -14.90
C GLU A 350 -4.21 -18.84 -15.33
N VAL A 351 -4.23 -17.87 -14.42
CA VAL A 351 -4.69 -16.49 -14.67
C VAL A 351 -3.56 -15.51 -14.35
N PRO A 352 -3.14 -14.66 -15.31
CA PRO A 352 -2.17 -13.61 -15.06
C PRO A 352 -2.66 -12.61 -14.03
N VAL A 353 -1.79 -12.19 -13.12
CA VAL A 353 -2.08 -11.13 -12.16
C VAL A 353 -1.43 -9.82 -12.60
N LEU A 354 -2.16 -8.73 -12.44
CA LEU A 354 -1.77 -7.38 -12.86
C LEU A 354 -1.63 -6.48 -11.62
N GLY A 355 -0.69 -5.54 -11.68
CA GLY A 355 -0.53 -4.52 -10.64
C GLY A 355 -1.30 -3.23 -10.87
N VAL A 356 -1.98 -3.13 -12.02
CA VAL A 356 -2.83 -2.00 -12.42
C VAL A 356 -4.05 -2.52 -13.17
N ALA A 357 -5.18 -1.81 -13.08
CA ALA A 357 -6.38 -2.07 -13.86
C ALA A 357 -6.58 -0.95 -14.90
N TYR A 358 -5.63 -0.84 -15.84
CA TYR A 358 -5.70 0.14 -16.91
C TYR A 358 -6.65 -0.28 -18.03
N PRO A 359 -7.15 0.68 -18.84
CA PRO A 359 -7.87 0.39 -20.07
C PRO A 359 -7.07 -0.50 -21.02
N GLU A 360 -7.78 -1.25 -21.85
CA GLU A 360 -7.20 -1.92 -23.01
C GLU A 360 -6.79 -0.89 -24.07
N LYS A 361 -5.82 -1.25 -24.92
CA LYS A 361 -5.28 -0.32 -25.93
C LYS A 361 -6.35 0.29 -26.83
N SER A 362 -7.36 -0.50 -27.21
CA SER A 362 -8.47 -0.07 -28.06
C SER A 362 -9.45 0.89 -27.39
N GLU A 363 -9.34 1.11 -26.08
CA GLU A 363 -10.23 1.99 -25.31
C GLU A 363 -9.72 3.42 -25.23
N TYR A 364 -8.48 3.66 -25.67
CA TYR A 364 -7.93 5.00 -25.81
C TYR A 364 -8.32 5.64 -27.15
N PRO A 365 -8.39 6.98 -27.23
CA PRO A 365 -8.43 7.67 -28.51
C PRO A 365 -7.27 7.24 -29.44
N ALA A 366 -7.55 7.08 -30.73
CA ALA A 366 -6.60 6.55 -31.69
C ALA A 366 -5.35 7.44 -31.89
N ASP A 367 -5.51 8.74 -31.66
CA ASP A 367 -4.48 9.78 -31.74
C ASP A 367 -3.73 10.02 -30.41
N PHE A 368 -4.19 9.41 -29.32
CA PHE A 368 -3.48 9.46 -28.04
C PHE A 368 -2.26 8.54 -28.07
N ALA A 369 -1.05 9.09 -27.89
CA ALA A 369 0.19 8.34 -28.02
C ALA A 369 0.56 7.50 -26.77
N ASP A 370 0.14 7.92 -25.57
CA ASP A 370 0.53 7.29 -24.29
C ASP A 370 -0.48 6.23 -23.82
N GLN A 371 -0.88 5.32 -24.71
CA GLN A 371 -1.89 4.27 -24.46
C GLN A 371 -1.36 3.19 -23.47
N ARG A 372 -1.38 3.48 -22.17
CA ARG A 372 -0.88 2.58 -21.13
C ARG A 372 -1.80 1.39 -20.91
N VAL A 373 -1.24 0.19 -20.93
CA VAL A 373 -1.93 -1.07 -20.62
C VAL A 373 -1.25 -1.78 -19.45
N GLY A 374 -2.01 -2.61 -18.73
CA GLY A 374 -1.45 -3.42 -17.65
C GLY A 374 -0.54 -4.53 -18.17
N ALA A 375 0.67 -4.64 -17.60
CA ALA A 375 1.56 -5.76 -17.86
C ALA A 375 1.41 -6.84 -16.77
N PRO A 376 1.42 -8.14 -17.13
CA PRO A 376 1.45 -9.22 -16.15
C PRO A 376 2.62 -9.11 -15.17
N LEU A 377 2.34 -9.39 -13.90
CA LEU A 377 3.33 -9.59 -12.86
C LEU A 377 3.93 -11.01 -12.97
N GLY A 378 5.00 -11.28 -12.24
CA GLY A 378 5.60 -12.61 -12.12
C GLY A 378 4.76 -13.62 -11.33
N TYR A 379 3.48 -13.32 -11.08
CA TYR A 379 2.58 -14.11 -10.26
C TYR A 379 1.35 -14.54 -11.05
N THR A 380 0.93 -15.80 -10.89
CA THR A 380 -0.28 -16.34 -11.50
C THR A 380 -1.16 -17.05 -10.48
N ILE A 381 -2.47 -17.06 -10.74
CA ILE A 381 -3.42 -17.90 -10.00
C ILE A 381 -3.58 -19.20 -10.80
N LYS A 382 -3.03 -20.30 -10.30
CA LYS A 382 -3.07 -21.60 -10.99
C LYS A 382 -4.40 -22.32 -10.76
N ALA A 383 -4.77 -23.20 -11.68
CA ALA A 383 -5.93 -24.07 -11.53
C ALA A 383 -5.89 -24.82 -10.19
N GLY A 384 -7.03 -24.85 -9.48
CA GLY A 384 -7.14 -25.43 -8.13
C GLY A 384 -6.72 -24.49 -6.99
N GLN A 385 -6.18 -23.30 -7.28
CA GLN A 385 -5.88 -22.29 -6.27
C GLN A 385 -7.04 -21.32 -6.05
N SER A 386 -6.96 -20.58 -4.95
CA SER A 386 -7.96 -19.59 -4.57
C SER A 386 -7.31 -18.51 -3.72
N TYR A 387 -7.69 -17.26 -3.92
CA TYR A 387 -7.15 -16.12 -3.18
C TYR A 387 -8.27 -15.20 -2.68
N PRO A 388 -8.12 -14.55 -1.51
CA PRO A 388 -9.12 -13.59 -1.04
C PRO A 388 -9.28 -12.44 -2.03
N GLY A 389 -10.50 -12.00 -2.31
CA GLY A 389 -10.72 -11.00 -3.37
C GLY A 389 -12.15 -10.94 -3.86
N GLY A 390 -12.32 -10.38 -5.05
CA GLY A 390 -13.59 -10.32 -5.77
C GLY A 390 -14.31 -8.99 -5.67
N GLY A 391 -13.72 -7.98 -5.01
CA GLY A 391 -14.22 -6.61 -5.08
C GLY A 391 -13.94 -5.99 -6.44
N GLU A 392 -14.84 -5.14 -6.93
CA GLU A 392 -14.64 -4.40 -8.18
C GLU A 392 -13.45 -3.43 -8.05
N ALA A 393 -12.52 -3.48 -9.00
CA ALA A 393 -11.42 -2.52 -9.09
C ALA A 393 -11.82 -1.33 -9.97
N PRO A 394 -11.39 -0.09 -9.64
CA PRO A 394 -11.63 1.03 -10.55
C PRO A 394 -10.83 0.84 -11.85
N THR A 395 -11.48 0.77 -13.00
CA THR A 395 -10.77 0.67 -14.29
C THR A 395 -10.49 2.05 -14.86
N GLY A 396 -9.22 2.37 -15.14
CA GLY A 396 -8.85 3.58 -15.86
C GLY A 396 -7.44 4.10 -15.60
N TYR A 397 -7.04 5.09 -16.39
CA TYR A 397 -5.72 5.74 -16.34
C TYR A 397 -5.89 7.26 -16.30
N PHE A 398 -5.32 7.90 -15.29
CA PHE A 398 -5.26 9.37 -15.21
C PHE A 398 -3.98 9.84 -15.90
N HIS A 399 -4.09 10.61 -16.98
CA HIS A 399 -2.94 11.17 -17.69
C HIS A 399 -2.74 12.62 -17.22
N ALA A 400 -1.62 12.89 -16.54
CA ALA A 400 -1.25 14.21 -16.05
C ALA A 400 0.27 14.46 -16.25
N PRO A 401 0.74 14.65 -17.49
CA PRO A 401 2.16 14.85 -17.78
C PRO A 401 2.69 16.22 -17.34
N THR A 402 1.89 17.29 -17.36
CA THR A 402 2.38 18.65 -17.10
C THR A 402 1.81 19.29 -15.84
N ILE A 403 2.51 20.27 -15.28
CA ILE A 403 2.08 21.01 -14.09
C ILE A 403 0.79 21.83 -14.31
N ASP A 404 0.52 22.24 -15.54
CA ASP A 404 -0.48 23.27 -15.88
C ASP A 404 -1.57 22.79 -16.85
N ALA A 405 -1.65 21.48 -17.10
CA ALA A 405 -2.60 20.86 -18.02
C ALA A 405 -2.54 21.42 -19.45
N SER A 406 -1.35 21.83 -19.92
CA SER A 406 -1.17 22.51 -21.21
C SER A 406 -1.14 21.56 -22.42
N TYR A 407 -0.95 20.26 -22.22
CA TYR A 407 -0.86 19.29 -23.32
C TYR A 407 -2.24 18.76 -23.78
N PRO A 408 -2.37 18.26 -25.02
CA PRO A 408 -3.54 17.50 -25.44
C PRO A 408 -3.79 16.30 -24.51
N TYR A 409 -5.05 16.08 -24.12
CA TYR A 409 -5.47 15.04 -23.18
C TYR A 409 -4.86 15.13 -21.77
N ASP A 410 -4.20 16.23 -21.44
CA ASP A 410 -3.64 16.42 -20.11
C ASP A 410 -4.75 16.51 -19.06
N HIS A 411 -4.41 16.10 -17.84
CA HIS A 411 -5.30 15.99 -16.69
C HIS A 411 -6.62 15.25 -17.01
N THR A 412 -6.56 14.27 -17.91
CA THR A 412 -7.72 13.50 -18.37
C THR A 412 -7.72 12.11 -17.76
N TYR A 413 -8.88 11.67 -17.27
CA TYR A 413 -9.08 10.30 -16.83
C TYR A 413 -9.73 9.45 -17.93
N PHE A 414 -8.95 8.53 -18.49
CA PHE A 414 -9.42 7.55 -19.46
C PHE A 414 -10.08 6.38 -18.72
N ARG A 415 -11.40 6.28 -18.81
CA ARG A 415 -12.17 5.15 -18.26
C ARG A 415 -12.01 3.93 -19.16
N GLY A 416 -11.73 2.77 -18.57
CA GLY A 416 -11.74 1.49 -19.29
C GLY A 416 -13.06 0.75 -19.09
N GLY A 417 -13.47 -0.02 -20.10
CA GLY A 417 -14.62 -0.92 -20.10
C GLY A 417 -14.28 -2.36 -19.69
N GLU A 418 -13.01 -2.78 -19.79
CA GLU A 418 -12.56 -4.07 -19.25
C GLU A 418 -12.79 -4.11 -17.72
N ARG A 419 -13.43 -5.19 -17.27
CA ARG A 419 -13.77 -5.36 -15.85
C ARG A 419 -12.67 -6.12 -15.13
N TYR A 420 -12.11 -5.49 -14.11
CA TYR A 420 -11.13 -6.11 -13.22
C TYR A 420 -11.71 -6.35 -11.84
N VAL A 421 -11.22 -7.39 -11.17
CA VAL A 421 -11.50 -7.64 -9.75
C VAL A 421 -10.22 -7.65 -8.95
N THR A 422 -10.35 -7.21 -7.71
CA THR A 422 -9.27 -7.22 -6.71
C THR A 422 -8.98 -8.65 -6.28
N VAL A 423 -7.71 -8.93 -6.01
CA VAL A 423 -7.24 -10.16 -5.39
C VAL A 423 -6.08 -9.84 -4.47
N GLN A 424 -5.98 -10.52 -3.33
CA GLN A 424 -4.78 -10.46 -2.50
C GLN A 424 -3.86 -11.62 -2.92
N ILE A 425 -2.78 -11.31 -3.66
CA ILE A 425 -1.75 -12.30 -3.99
C ILE A 425 -0.52 -12.04 -3.15
N GLY A 426 -0.23 -13.00 -2.27
CA GLY A 426 0.79 -12.78 -1.25
C GLY A 426 0.44 -11.61 -0.35
N HIS A 427 1.40 -10.71 -0.16
CA HIS A 427 1.26 -9.56 0.73
C HIS A 427 0.43 -8.41 0.13
N ARG A 428 0.15 -8.45 -1.18
CA ARG A 428 -0.29 -7.28 -1.95
C ARG A 428 -1.70 -7.41 -2.49
N ILE A 429 -2.39 -6.28 -2.60
CA ILE A 429 -3.54 -6.20 -3.51
C ILE A 429 -3.03 -6.29 -4.95
N ALA A 430 -3.86 -6.83 -5.83
CA ALA A 430 -3.59 -6.93 -7.25
C ALA A 430 -4.91 -7.08 -8.00
N PHE A 431 -4.83 -7.18 -9.34
CA PHE A 431 -5.98 -7.18 -10.22
C PHE A 431 -5.93 -8.34 -11.20
N VAL A 432 -7.09 -8.92 -11.49
CA VAL A 432 -7.27 -9.92 -12.54
C VAL A 432 -8.51 -9.59 -13.37
N LYS A 433 -8.52 -9.99 -14.63
CA LYS A 433 -9.69 -9.80 -15.50
C LYS A 433 -10.85 -10.63 -14.98
N ALA A 434 -12.01 -10.02 -14.81
CA ALA A 434 -13.23 -10.68 -14.36
C ALA A 434 -13.69 -11.78 -15.36
N SER A 435 -13.30 -11.65 -16.63
CA SER A 435 -13.55 -12.64 -17.67
C SER A 435 -12.80 -13.96 -17.44
N ASP A 436 -11.73 -13.97 -16.63
CA ASP A 436 -10.87 -15.15 -16.41
C ASP A 436 -11.12 -15.90 -15.10
N VAL A 437 -11.91 -15.32 -14.20
CA VAL A 437 -12.08 -15.83 -12.83
C VAL A 437 -13.54 -15.95 -12.41
N ASP A 438 -13.79 -16.90 -11.50
CA ASP A 438 -15.03 -16.99 -10.75
C ASP A 438 -14.85 -16.33 -9.37
N ILE A 439 -15.83 -15.53 -8.96
CA ILE A 439 -15.92 -14.96 -7.62
C ILE A 439 -16.92 -15.80 -6.84
N VAL A 440 -16.42 -16.54 -5.85
CA VAL A 440 -17.23 -17.50 -5.11
C VAL A 440 -17.18 -17.21 -3.63
N ARG A 441 -18.31 -17.42 -2.94
CA ARG A 441 -18.34 -17.34 -1.49
C ARG A 441 -17.49 -18.47 -0.90
N ALA A 442 -16.59 -18.11 0.01
CA ALA A 442 -15.75 -19.07 0.72
C ALA A 442 -16.63 -20.02 1.55
N ARG A 443 -16.32 -21.31 1.49
CA ARG A 443 -17.04 -22.40 2.19
C ARG A 443 -16.49 -22.68 3.58
#